data_AF-A0A7J6SKU9-F1
#
_entry.id   AF-A0A7J6SKU9-F1
#
_cell.length_a   1.000
_cell.length_b   1.000
_cell.length_c   1.000
_cell.angle_alpha   90.00
_cell.angle_beta   90.00
_cell.angle_gamma   90.00
#
_symmetry.space_group_name_H-M   'P 1'
#
loop_
_entity.id
_entity.type
_entity.pdbx_description
1 polymer ?
#
loop_
_entity_poly.entity_id
_entity_poly.type
_entity_poly.pdbx_seq_one_letter_code
_entity_poly.pdbx_strand_id
1 'polypeptide(L)'
;MVRNAKKSGGFLSNKSSRSHVKKDFEKKKLKVGKGKVVPRNQTNVDQFRAKRVVLARQSILEDKSGASAKLRAILSQVRHYNVFKRRDTLVALKNFCFAEEYKEGESHEHRLTSAIEDAAKVFDTVAPCMCDADGDVRRLCSEFLTS
;
A
#
# COMPACT_ATOMS: atom_id res chain seq x y z
N MET A 1 42.38 50.94 63.57
CA MET A 1 41.58 49.91 62.88
C MET A 1 42.51 48.79 62.39
N VAL A 2 42.35 47.61 63.01
CA VAL A 2 42.49 46.23 62.48
C VAL A 2 43.56 45.92 61.40
N ARG A 3 44.68 45.32 61.85
CA ARG A 3 45.29 44.00 61.48
C ARG A 3 44.86 43.38 60.12
N ASN A 4 45.64 42.67 59.30
CA ASN A 4 46.81 41.82 59.55
C ASN A 4 47.37 41.28 58.22
N ALA A 5 48.62 40.81 58.28
CA ALA A 5 49.40 40.12 57.26
C ALA A 5 48.67 38.99 56.51
N LYS A 6 48.89 38.90 55.19
CA LYS A 6 48.72 37.65 54.40
C LYS A 6 50.06 36.92 54.37
N LYS A 7 50.21 35.92 55.23
CA LYS A 7 51.26 34.89 55.16
C LYS A 7 50.66 33.56 54.69
N SER A 8 51.36 32.97 53.73
CA SER A 8 51.63 31.52 53.54
C SER A 8 50.49 30.51 53.34
N GLY A 9 50.52 29.86 52.17
CA GLY A 9 50.86 28.42 52.10
C GLY A 9 49.73 27.39 52.20
N GLY A 10 49.65 26.52 51.17
CA GLY A 10 48.95 25.22 51.17
C GLY A 10 47.49 25.31 50.69
N PHE A 11 46.96 24.46 49.81
CA PHE A 11 47.29 23.07 49.49
C PHE A 11 46.98 22.81 48.01
N LEU A 12 47.97 22.36 47.25
CA LEU A 12 47.72 21.65 45.99
C LEU A 12 47.09 20.31 46.36
N SER A 13 45.79 20.15 46.10
CA SER A 13 45.16 18.84 46.25
C SER A 13 45.73 17.92 45.18
N ASN A 14 46.40 16.86 45.63
CA ASN A 14 46.80 15.75 44.79
C ASN A 14 45.56 15.20 44.08
N LYS A 15 45.39 15.53 42.80
CA LYS A 15 44.63 14.68 41.88
C LYS A 15 45.45 13.41 41.71
N SER A 16 45.31 12.49 42.66
CA SER A 16 45.69 11.11 42.38
C SER A 16 44.86 10.69 41.17
N SER A 17 45.56 10.38 40.10
CA SER A 17 45.05 9.61 38.98
C SER A 17 44.60 8.27 39.54
N ARG A 18 43.39 8.24 40.12
CA ARG A 18 42.62 7.00 40.23
C ARG A 18 42.36 6.61 38.79
N SER A 19 43.30 5.81 38.31
CA SER A 19 43.23 4.94 37.16
C SER A 19 41.79 4.75 36.72
N HIS A 20 41.59 4.86 35.40
CA HIS A 20 40.54 4.18 34.68
C HIS A 20 40.61 2.66 34.99
N VAL A 21 40.31 2.26 36.23
CA VAL A 21 39.88 0.92 36.54
C VAL A 21 38.59 0.81 35.76
N LYS A 22 38.62 0.10 34.64
CA LYS A 22 37.42 -0.27 33.90
C LYS A 22 36.54 -0.99 34.91
N LYS A 23 35.53 -0.29 35.42
CA LYS A 23 34.63 -0.85 36.42
C LYS A 23 33.70 -1.80 35.68
N ASP A 24 33.80 -3.08 36.00
CA ASP A 24 32.97 -4.12 35.36
C ASP A 24 31.46 -3.89 35.60
N PHE A 25 31.13 -3.21 36.69
CA PHE A 25 29.76 -2.86 37.06
C PHE A 25 29.61 -1.38 37.40
N GLU A 26 28.88 -0.65 36.56
CA GLU A 26 28.43 0.72 36.83
C GLU A 26 26.90 0.76 36.96
N LYS A 27 26.43 1.27 38.10
CA LYS A 27 25.00 1.52 38.33
C LYS A 27 24.67 2.95 37.89
N LYS A 28 23.69 3.10 37.00
CA LYS A 28 23.21 4.42 36.57
C LYS A 28 22.57 5.14 37.77
N LYS A 29 22.92 6.41 37.96
CA LYS A 29 22.32 7.25 39.02
C LYS A 29 20.79 7.27 38.89
N LEU A 30 20.10 7.09 40.01
CA LEU A 30 18.64 7.25 40.07
C LEU A 30 18.29 8.69 39.68
N LYS A 31 17.49 8.87 38.64
CA LYS A 31 17.02 10.18 38.19
C LYS A 31 15.60 10.37 38.71
N VAL A 32 15.43 11.31 39.63
CA VAL A 32 14.11 11.71 40.16
C VAL A 32 13.21 12.11 38.97
N GLY A 33 11.97 11.64 38.98
CA GLY A 33 10.98 11.88 37.92
C GLY A 33 11.13 11.01 36.66
N LYS A 34 12.15 10.16 36.54
CA LYS A 34 12.28 9.19 35.43
C LYS A 34 11.87 7.79 35.88
N GLY A 35 11.34 7.00 34.95
CA GLY A 35 10.95 5.61 35.20
C GLY A 35 12.08 4.76 35.77
N LYS A 36 11.72 3.75 36.56
CA LYS A 36 12.67 2.81 37.16
C LYS A 36 13.50 2.14 36.07
N VAL A 37 14.81 2.04 36.28
CA VAL A 37 15.73 1.41 35.33
C VAL A 37 15.46 -0.09 35.34
N VAL A 38 15.29 -0.64 34.14
CA VAL A 38 15.13 -2.08 33.89
C VAL A 38 16.35 -2.84 34.42
N PRO A 39 16.19 -3.94 35.17
CA PRO A 39 17.29 -4.77 35.65
C PRO A 39 18.25 -5.20 34.53
N ARG A 40 19.55 -5.24 34.82
CA ARG A 40 20.61 -5.51 33.81
C ARG A 40 20.54 -6.93 33.21
N ASN A 41 19.86 -7.85 33.89
CA ASN A 41 19.67 -9.24 33.49
C ASN A 41 18.30 -9.50 32.83
N GLN A 42 17.51 -8.47 32.53
CA GLN A 42 16.21 -8.65 31.91
C GLN A 42 16.36 -8.97 30.42
N THR A 43 15.86 -10.13 30.02
CA THR A 43 15.72 -10.51 28.62
C THR A 43 14.54 -9.77 27.99
N ASN A 44 14.78 -9.01 26.93
CA ASN A 44 13.73 -8.26 26.23
C ASN A 44 12.98 -9.19 25.27
N VAL A 45 11.88 -9.80 25.73
CA VAL A 45 11.01 -10.65 24.91
C VAL A 45 9.88 -9.87 24.21
N ASP A 46 9.54 -8.67 24.68
CA ASP A 46 8.37 -7.93 24.17
C ASP A 46 8.66 -7.01 22.98
N GLN A 47 9.92 -6.98 22.52
CA GLN A 47 10.40 -6.01 21.50
C GLN A 47 10.45 -6.58 20.08
N PHE A 48 10.05 -7.83 19.84
CA PHE A 48 9.93 -8.33 18.49
C PHE A 48 8.59 -7.92 17.88
N ARG A 49 8.62 -7.26 16.71
CA ARG A 49 7.43 -6.96 15.91
C ARG A 49 7.60 -7.59 14.54
N ALA A 50 6.82 -8.63 14.25
CA ALA A 50 6.77 -9.24 12.94
C ALA A 50 5.70 -8.56 12.08
N LYS A 51 6.08 -8.02 10.92
CA LYS A 51 5.13 -7.53 9.91
C LYS A 51 4.92 -8.64 8.88
N ARG A 52 3.65 -8.88 8.52
CA ARG A 52 3.31 -9.81 7.44
C ARG A 52 3.56 -9.16 6.07
N VAL A 53 4.12 -9.93 5.15
CA VAL A 53 4.15 -9.57 3.73
C VAL A 53 2.78 -9.87 3.13
N VAL A 54 2.13 -8.86 2.56
CA VAL A 54 0.87 -9.02 1.83
C VAL A 54 1.21 -9.09 0.34
N LEU A 55 0.95 -10.24 -0.27
CA LEU A 55 1.11 -10.42 -1.71
C LEU A 55 -0.13 -9.91 -2.44
N ALA A 56 0.07 -9.34 -3.63
CA ALA A 56 -1.04 -8.96 -4.49
C ALA A 56 -1.84 -10.20 -4.90
N ARG A 57 -3.16 -10.13 -4.78
CA ARG A 57 -4.05 -11.20 -5.22
C ARG A 57 -4.01 -11.28 -6.75
N GLN A 58 -3.56 -12.41 -7.28
CA GLN A 58 -3.54 -12.66 -8.72
C GLN A 58 -4.84 -13.33 -9.13
N SER A 59 -5.42 -12.93 -10.27
CA SER A 59 -6.74 -13.37 -10.73
C SER A 59 -6.81 -14.83 -11.21
N ILE A 60 -5.80 -15.66 -10.89
CA ILE A 60 -5.69 -17.07 -11.33
C ILE A 60 -6.65 -17.95 -10.53
N LEU A 61 -6.91 -17.60 -9.26
CA LEU A 61 -7.80 -18.32 -8.35
C LEU A 61 -9.16 -17.63 -8.17
N GLU A 62 -9.43 -16.55 -8.91
CA GLU A 62 -10.73 -15.89 -8.85
C GLU A 62 -11.67 -16.56 -9.85
N ASP A 63 -12.79 -17.09 -9.35
CA ASP A 63 -13.88 -17.60 -10.18
C ASP A 63 -14.48 -16.44 -10.99
N LYS A 64 -14.04 -16.32 -12.24
CA LYS A 64 -14.59 -15.41 -13.24
C LYS A 64 -15.83 -16.00 -13.91
N SER A 65 -16.48 -16.99 -13.31
CA SER A 65 -17.75 -17.54 -13.80
C SER A 65 -18.91 -16.56 -13.65
N GLY A 66 -18.81 -15.58 -12.74
CA GLY A 66 -19.83 -14.53 -12.63
C GLY A 66 -19.77 -13.52 -13.79
N ALA A 67 -20.91 -13.24 -14.43
CA ALA A 67 -21.04 -12.21 -15.45
C ALA A 67 -20.51 -10.83 -14.99
N SER A 68 -20.82 -10.44 -13.75
CA SER A 68 -20.34 -9.19 -13.15
C SER A 68 -18.81 -9.15 -12.93
N ALA A 69 -18.19 -10.30 -12.60
CA ALA A 69 -16.74 -10.40 -12.45
C ALA A 69 -16.02 -10.29 -13.81
N LYS A 70 -16.60 -10.88 -14.86
CA LYS A 70 -16.12 -10.74 -16.24
C LYS A 70 -16.21 -9.28 -16.73
N LEU A 71 -17.35 -8.63 -16.52
CA LEU A 71 -17.55 -7.22 -16.89
C LEU A 71 -16.48 -6.34 -16.22
N ARG A 72 -16.29 -6.46 -14.90
CA ARG A 72 -15.25 -5.69 -14.18
C ARG A 72 -13.85 -5.92 -14.73
N ALA A 73 -13.52 -7.16 -15.08
CA ALA A 73 -12.23 -7.48 -15.69
C ALA A 73 -12.06 -6.81 -17.06
N ILE A 74 -13.10 -6.83 -17.92
CA ILE A 74 -13.07 -6.17 -19.23
C ILE A 74 -12.93 -4.65 -19.06
N LEU A 75 -13.75 -4.03 -18.21
CA LEU A 75 -13.72 -2.57 -17.96
C LEU A 75 -12.35 -2.09 -17.43
N SER A 76 -11.65 -2.91 -16.65
CA SER A 76 -10.31 -2.59 -16.17
C SER A 76 -9.28 -2.43 -17.30
N GLN A 77 -9.50 -3.08 -18.44
CA GLN A 77 -8.56 -3.13 -19.56
C GLN A 77 -8.87 -2.10 -20.66
N VAL A 78 -10.05 -1.46 -20.63
CA VAL A 78 -10.45 -0.42 -21.60
C VAL A 78 -9.46 0.75 -21.61
N ARG A 79 -8.83 1.05 -20.47
CA ARG A 79 -7.86 2.15 -20.32
C ARG A 79 -6.39 1.67 -20.32
N HIS A 80 -6.13 0.47 -20.81
CA HIS A 80 -4.79 -0.08 -20.84
C HIS A 80 -3.87 0.74 -21.78
N TYR A 81 -2.59 0.91 -21.42
CA TYR A 81 -1.65 1.73 -22.21
C TYR A 81 -1.44 1.19 -23.64
N ASN A 82 -1.48 -0.13 -23.81
CA ASN A 82 -1.36 -0.80 -25.11
C ASN A 82 -2.65 -0.64 -25.94
N VAL A 83 -2.51 -0.07 -27.13
CA VAL A 83 -3.58 0.15 -28.11
C VAL A 83 -4.28 -1.15 -28.51
N PHE A 84 -3.52 -2.22 -28.80
CA PHE A 84 -4.10 -3.50 -29.21
C PHE A 84 -5.00 -4.08 -28.11
N LYS A 85 -4.57 -3.95 -26.85
CA LYS A 85 -5.40 -4.36 -25.70
C LYS A 85 -6.68 -3.55 -25.62
N ARG A 86 -6.63 -2.23 -25.80
CA ARG A 86 -7.85 -1.40 -25.79
C ARG A 86 -8.82 -1.81 -26.89
N ARG A 87 -8.34 -2.01 -28.12
CA ARG A 87 -9.15 -2.47 -29.26
C ARG A 87 -9.82 -3.82 -28.97
N ASP A 88 -9.04 -4.82 -28.56
CA ASP A 88 -9.56 -6.15 -28.20
C ASP A 88 -10.60 -6.07 -27.08
N THR A 89 -10.39 -5.19 -26.10
CA THR A 89 -11.31 -5.04 -24.98
C THR A 89 -12.62 -4.37 -25.35
N LEU A 90 -12.61 -3.42 -26.29
CA LEU A 90 -13.85 -2.82 -26.80
C LEU A 90 -14.67 -3.84 -27.60
N VAL A 91 -14.00 -4.68 -28.40
CA VAL A 91 -14.66 -5.80 -29.09
C VAL A 91 -15.22 -6.80 -28.08
N ALA A 92 -14.45 -7.16 -27.06
CA ALA A 92 -14.91 -8.06 -25.99
C ALA A 92 -16.08 -7.47 -25.19
N LEU A 93 -16.09 -6.16 -24.95
CA LEU A 93 -17.18 -5.45 -24.29
C LEU A 93 -18.45 -5.45 -25.16
N LYS A 94 -18.31 -5.17 -26.46
CA LYS A 94 -19.41 -5.28 -27.43
C LYS A 94 -19.99 -6.69 -27.43
N ASN A 95 -19.14 -7.71 -27.48
CA ASN A 95 -19.60 -9.10 -27.44
C ASN A 95 -20.26 -9.45 -26.10
N PHE A 96 -19.76 -8.92 -24.97
CA PHE A 96 -20.36 -9.17 -23.66
C PHE A 96 -21.77 -8.57 -23.55
N CYS A 97 -21.97 -7.35 -24.07
CA CYS A 97 -23.24 -6.64 -24.01
C CYS A 97 -24.25 -7.13 -25.06
N PHE A 98 -23.79 -7.46 -26.27
CA PHE A 98 -24.66 -7.64 -27.44
C PHE A 98 -24.56 -9.01 -28.12
N ALA A 99 -23.53 -9.83 -27.87
CA ALA A 99 -23.47 -11.14 -28.53
C ALA A 99 -24.40 -12.15 -27.84
N GLU A 100 -25.20 -12.83 -28.66
CA GLU A 100 -26.10 -13.93 -28.26
C GLU A 100 -25.35 -15.27 -28.06
N GLU A 101 -24.06 -15.35 -28.40
CA GLU A 101 -23.34 -16.63 -28.35
C GLU A 101 -23.04 -17.10 -26.91
N TYR A 102 -23.69 -18.23 -26.60
CA TYR A 102 -23.69 -18.95 -25.34
C TYR A 102 -22.33 -19.61 -25.05
N LYS A 103 -21.88 -19.50 -23.79
CA LYS A 103 -21.21 -20.62 -23.13
C LYS A 103 -22.20 -21.22 -22.14
N GLU A 104 -22.45 -22.51 -22.29
CA GLU A 104 -23.40 -23.28 -21.47
C GLU A 104 -23.16 -23.00 -19.97
N GLY A 105 -24.16 -22.44 -19.28
CA GLY A 105 -24.17 -22.33 -17.81
C GLY A 105 -24.49 -20.97 -17.20
N GLU A 106 -24.55 -19.87 -17.97
CA GLU A 106 -24.97 -18.55 -17.45
C GLU A 106 -26.33 -18.14 -18.03
N SER A 107 -27.32 -17.96 -17.16
CA SER A 107 -28.64 -17.46 -17.53
C SER A 107 -28.52 -16.04 -18.08
N HIS A 108 -28.90 -15.89 -19.35
CA HIS A 108 -28.86 -14.65 -20.13
C HIS A 108 -29.44 -13.43 -19.37
N GLU A 109 -30.47 -13.67 -18.56
CA GLU A 109 -31.14 -12.68 -17.73
C GLU A 109 -30.19 -12.00 -16.72
N HIS A 110 -29.34 -12.76 -16.02
CA HIS A 110 -28.45 -12.17 -15.01
C HIS A 110 -27.33 -11.32 -15.64
N ARG A 111 -26.92 -11.64 -16.88
CA ARG A 111 -25.95 -10.85 -17.63
C ARG A 111 -26.54 -9.48 -17.98
N LEU A 112 -27.76 -9.46 -18.53
CA LEU A 112 -28.46 -8.24 -18.88
C LEU A 112 -28.76 -7.39 -17.64
N THR A 113 -29.26 -7.99 -16.56
CA THR A 113 -29.51 -7.26 -15.30
C THR A 113 -28.22 -6.63 -14.75
N SER A 114 -27.11 -7.38 -14.74
CA SER A 114 -25.82 -6.83 -14.32
C SER A 114 -25.30 -5.72 -15.23
N ALA A 115 -25.52 -5.84 -16.55
CA ALA A 115 -25.08 -4.85 -17.52
C ALA A 115 -25.92 -3.56 -17.40
N ILE A 116 -27.22 -3.68 -17.09
CA ILE A 116 -28.11 -2.54 -16.85
C ILE A 116 -27.74 -1.83 -15.54
N GLU A 117 -27.52 -2.58 -14.45
CA GLU A 117 -27.10 -2.00 -13.16
C GLU A 117 -25.75 -1.29 -13.25
N ASP A 118 -24.80 -1.87 -13.98
CA ASP A 118 -23.46 -1.30 -14.18
C ASP A 118 -23.36 -0.40 -15.43
N ALA A 119 -24.45 -0.15 -16.15
CA ALA A 119 -24.44 0.60 -17.43
C ALA A 119 -23.82 1.99 -17.28
N ALA A 120 -24.09 2.68 -16.16
CA ALA A 120 -23.48 3.97 -15.85
C ALA A 120 -21.95 3.88 -15.77
N LYS A 121 -21.41 2.83 -15.12
CA LYS A 121 -19.95 2.61 -15.01
C LYS A 121 -19.33 2.22 -16.35
N VAL A 122 -20.06 1.45 -17.16
CA VAL A 122 -19.64 1.13 -18.54
C VAL A 122 -19.52 2.42 -19.34
N PHE A 123 -20.54 3.28 -19.30
CA PHE A 123 -20.50 4.56 -20.01
C PHE A 123 -19.38 5.48 -19.51
N ASP A 124 -19.22 5.65 -18.20
CA ASP A 124 -18.17 6.49 -17.61
C ASP A 124 -16.76 6.04 -17.99
N THR A 125 -16.55 4.73 -18.17
CA THR A 125 -15.25 4.16 -18.55
C THR A 125 -15.00 4.20 -20.04
N VAL A 126 -16.04 4.10 -20.86
CA VAL A 126 -15.98 4.10 -22.33
C VAL A 126 -15.99 5.51 -22.91
N ALA A 127 -16.69 6.48 -22.30
CA ALA A 127 -16.80 7.84 -22.81
C ALA A 127 -15.43 8.53 -23.07
N PRO A 128 -14.41 8.38 -22.20
CA PRO A 128 -13.07 8.91 -22.49
C PRO A 128 -12.39 8.29 -23.73
N CYS A 129 -12.77 7.08 -24.14
CA CYS A 129 -12.23 6.42 -25.34
C CYS A 129 -12.67 7.08 -26.65
N MET A 130 -13.71 7.93 -26.62
CA MET A 130 -14.07 8.77 -27.77
C MET A 130 -12.97 9.79 -28.11
N CYS A 131 -12.15 10.15 -27.13
CA CYS A 131 -11.01 11.05 -27.29
C CYS A 131 -9.66 10.30 -27.28
N ASP A 132 -9.65 8.98 -27.52
CA ASP A 132 -8.40 8.20 -27.57
C ASP A 132 -7.49 8.69 -28.70
N ALA A 133 -6.17 8.53 -28.57
CA ALA A 133 -5.22 8.91 -29.61
C ALA A 133 -5.40 8.09 -30.89
N ASP A 134 -5.80 6.82 -30.75
CA ASP A 134 -5.94 5.88 -31.86
C ASP A 134 -7.29 5.99 -32.57
N GLY A 135 -7.26 6.04 -33.91
CA GLY A 135 -8.46 6.19 -34.73
C GLY A 135 -9.40 4.98 -34.68
N ASP A 136 -8.85 3.77 -34.61
CA ASP A 136 -9.67 2.55 -34.61
C ASP A 136 -10.38 2.36 -33.26
N VAL A 137 -9.71 2.69 -32.15
CA VAL A 137 -10.34 2.72 -30.82
C VAL A 137 -11.53 3.68 -30.79
N ARG A 138 -11.38 4.89 -31.35
CA ARG A 138 -12.50 5.85 -31.44
C ARG A 138 -13.63 5.33 -32.32
N ARG A 139 -13.32 4.68 -33.43
CA ARG A 139 -14.32 4.08 -34.33
C ARG A 139 -15.13 2.99 -33.62
N LEU A 140 -14.45 2.06 -32.97
CA LEU A 140 -15.09 0.96 -32.23
C LEU A 140 -15.92 1.46 -31.05
N CYS A 141 -15.43 2.49 -30.34
CA CYS A 141 -16.18 3.14 -29.27
C CYS A 141 -17.47 3.79 -29.79
N SER A 142 -17.39 4.49 -30.93
CA SER A 142 -18.55 5.11 -31.55
C SER A 142 -19.56 4.05 -32.00
N GLU A 143 -19.07 2.99 -32.63
CA GLU A 143 -19.89 1.84 -33.05
C GLU A 143 -20.62 1.19 -31.87
N PHE A 144 -19.95 1.01 -30.73
CA PHE A 144 -20.55 0.47 -29.51
C PHE A 144 -21.67 1.35 -28.95
N LEU A 145 -21.53 2.68 -28.99
CA LEU A 145 -22.55 3.61 -28.49
C LEU A 145 -23.73 3.77 -29.44
N THR A 146 -23.55 3.48 -30.72
CA THR A 146 -24.61 3.54 -31.74
C THR A 146 -25.31 2.21 -32.00
N SER A 147 -24.73 1.10 -31.55
CA SER A 147 -25.30 -0.26 -31.66
C SER A 147 -26.34 -0.49 -30.57
#